data_AF-A0A7C6AM86-F1
#
_entry.id   AF-A0A7C6AM86-F1
#
_cell.length_a   1.000
_cell.length_b   1.000
_cell.length_c   1.000
_cell.angle_alpha   90.00
_cell.angle_beta   90.00
_cell.angle_gamma   90.00
#
_symmetry.space_group_name_H-M   'P 1'
#
loop_
_entity.id
_entity.type
_entity.pdbx_description
1 polymer ?
#
loop_
_entity_poly.entity_id
_entity_poly.type
_entity_poly.pdbx_seq_one_letter_code
_entity_poly.pdbx_strand_id
1 'polypeptide(L)'
;MRVRIKLIFFIFSLALLLTGEIVHAQTNDDKIIEQKAFQYYQEKNYSEALPLFSQLLSLYPKDERYNLHYAACLIETNQLIEKAIQYLQFADSKSNDPYIKYYLGRAYHLNYHFKEAIDNYNAFKQLAPSKLVKELKVDKLIEMCENGLELIKYISDLTVVDNRRIKSENYFYSYDLKEFNGKLVIKPKELKSAIDKKEEPANMVIFLPNNSNIVYYGSYGNNKANGRDIYRIERLPDGKWGKPENLGNIINTPFDEDYPFLHADGKTLYFSSKGHNSMGGYDIFKSEFDSASMTWTKPINMDFPINTPYDDYLYITDKDNFYAFFTSNRETRDNNITVYKIIVDKNPIKREFKNIEEVINVAKLETSPIATIKKAEESKQKNKTTEQNIIFASNETNKSNINITPYTFKPLSYSPNLTSQEVANNLKADNEKILKNANEIKRQSQLAYLKAKETNEKANQKRKEAYEKNAKIKTTTDAVEAEQIKQEVYQLINEAEELERQAITAYHVAQNFEQIA
;
A
#
# COMPACT_ATOMS: atom_id res chain seq x y z
N MET A 1 -0.75 42.36 3.46
CA MET A 1 -1.68 43.52 3.42
C MET A 1 -3.03 43.03 3.96
N ARG A 2 -3.58 43.66 5.01
CA ARG A 2 -4.85 43.21 5.62
C ARG A 2 -6.03 43.66 4.76
N VAL A 3 -6.97 42.77 4.43
CA VAL A 3 -8.31 43.15 3.96
C VAL A 3 -9.34 42.55 4.90
N ARG A 4 -10.20 43.42 5.43
CA ARG A 4 -11.30 43.06 6.32
C ARG A 4 -12.52 42.69 5.49
N ILE A 5 -13.25 41.64 5.87
CA ILE A 5 -14.68 41.52 5.56
C ILE A 5 -15.39 41.18 6.88
N LYS A 6 -16.39 41.98 7.24
CA LYS A 6 -17.31 41.81 8.37
C LYS A 6 -18.69 42.28 7.91
N LEU A 7 -19.74 41.77 8.57
CA LEU A 7 -21.14 42.24 8.51
C LEU A 7 -21.84 41.99 7.15
N ILE A 8 -23.17 41.81 7.04
CA ILE A 8 -24.28 41.58 8.01
C ILE A 8 -25.04 40.29 7.53
N PHE A 9 -26.07 39.69 8.14
CA PHE A 9 -27.13 40.13 9.07
C PHE A 9 -27.41 39.08 10.18
N PHE A 10 -28.42 39.35 11.02
CA PHE A 10 -28.95 38.51 12.11
C PHE A 10 -30.44 38.88 12.25
N ILE A 11 -31.38 37.94 12.35
CA ILE A 11 -32.79 38.22 12.70
C ILE A 11 -33.26 37.21 13.73
N PHE A 12 -33.50 37.70 14.95
CA PHE A 12 -34.26 37.01 15.98
C PHE A 12 -35.72 37.47 15.89
N SER A 13 -36.67 36.52 15.91
CA SER A 13 -38.09 36.82 16.16
C SER A 13 -38.55 36.02 17.38
N LEU A 14 -38.66 36.72 18.50
CA LEU A 14 -39.13 36.18 19.78
C LEU A 14 -40.67 36.02 19.74
N ALA A 15 -41.18 34.80 19.88
CA ALA A 15 -42.59 34.53 20.13
C ALA A 15 -42.71 33.63 21.37
N LEU A 16 -43.12 34.22 22.49
CA LEU A 16 -43.23 33.53 23.78
C LEU A 16 -44.62 32.90 23.90
N LEU A 17 -44.70 31.58 23.91
CA LEU A 17 -45.90 30.83 24.34
C LEU A 17 -45.48 29.74 25.33
N LEU A 18 -46.08 29.81 26.52
CA LEU A 18 -45.73 28.99 27.68
C LEU A 18 -46.28 27.56 27.54
N THR A 19 -45.40 26.60 27.29
CA THR A 19 -45.54 25.23 27.81
C THR A 19 -44.30 24.91 28.64
N GLY A 20 -44.50 24.21 29.76
CA GLY A 20 -43.47 23.99 30.77
C GLY A 20 -42.44 22.94 30.39
N GLU A 21 -41.49 23.28 29.52
CA GLU A 21 -40.20 22.60 29.46
C GLU A 21 -39.15 23.39 30.27
N ILE A 22 -38.28 22.68 31.00
CA ILE A 22 -37.19 23.31 31.77
C ILE A 22 -36.07 23.71 30.79
N VAL A 23 -36.28 24.82 30.09
CA VAL A 23 -35.26 25.45 29.25
C VAL A 23 -34.11 25.90 30.14
N HIS A 24 -32.99 25.17 30.10
CA HIS A 24 -31.74 25.60 30.73
C HIS A 24 -31.22 26.83 29.96
N ALA A 25 -31.38 28.01 30.56
CA ALA A 25 -30.86 29.25 30.00
C ALA A 25 -29.33 29.27 30.10
N GLN A 26 -28.65 29.40 28.95
CA GLN A 26 -27.19 29.47 28.89
C GLN A 26 -26.61 30.56 29.79
N THR A 27 -25.60 30.19 30.57
CA THR A 27 -24.81 31.14 31.38
C THR A 27 -23.89 31.99 30.50
N ASN A 28 -23.29 33.04 31.08
CA ASN A 28 -22.28 33.83 30.37
C ASN A 28 -20.99 33.02 30.09
N ASP A 29 -20.63 32.10 30.98
CA ASP A 29 -19.44 31.27 30.82
C ASP A 29 -19.64 30.22 29.70
N ASP A 30 -20.84 29.63 29.59
CA ASP A 30 -21.20 28.71 28.50
C ASP A 30 -21.04 29.38 27.13
N LYS A 31 -21.44 30.65 27.00
CA LYS A 31 -21.31 31.41 25.75
C LYS A 31 -19.86 31.69 25.38
N ILE A 32 -18.98 31.86 26.37
CA ILE A 32 -17.53 32.01 26.13
C ILE A 32 -16.93 30.68 25.67
N ILE A 33 -17.39 29.55 26.23
CA ILE A 33 -16.99 28.20 25.80
C ILE A 33 -17.48 27.92 24.37
N GLU A 34 -18.75 28.21 24.08
CA GLU A 34 -19.35 28.09 22.74
C GLU A 34 -18.57 28.88 21.69
N GLN A 35 -18.28 30.16 21.95
CA GLN A 35 -17.49 30.99 21.04
C GLN A 35 -16.09 30.41 20.76
N LYS A 36 -15.40 29.89 21.78
CA LYS A 36 -14.08 29.25 21.62
C LYS A 36 -14.17 27.93 20.85
N ALA A 37 -15.16 27.09 21.14
CA ALA A 37 -15.38 25.82 20.46
C ALA A 37 -15.59 26.02 18.95
N PHE A 38 -16.48 26.94 18.57
CA PHE A 38 -16.73 27.29 17.18
C PHE A 38 -15.54 28.01 16.52
N GLN A 39 -14.78 28.83 17.25
CA GLN A 39 -13.55 29.42 16.71
C GLN A 39 -12.53 28.34 16.34
N TYR A 40 -12.18 27.44 17.27
CA TYR A 40 -11.23 26.35 16.99
C TYR A 40 -11.72 25.44 15.87
N TYR A 41 -13.03 25.16 15.79
CA TYR A 41 -13.62 24.40 14.69
C TYR A 41 -13.45 25.10 13.33
N GLN A 42 -13.70 26.41 13.25
CA GLN A 42 -13.48 27.20 12.02
C GLN A 42 -12.00 27.28 11.62
N GLU A 43 -11.10 27.29 12.60
CA GLU A 43 -9.65 27.19 12.42
C GLU A 43 -9.17 25.76 12.09
N LYS A 44 -10.08 24.77 12.03
CA LYS A 44 -9.83 23.33 11.85
C LYS A 44 -8.96 22.71 12.95
N ASN A 45 -8.87 23.35 14.10
CA ASN A 45 -8.18 22.86 15.28
C ASN A 45 -9.12 21.96 16.10
N TYR A 46 -9.50 20.82 15.52
CA TYR A 46 -10.50 19.92 16.09
C TYR A 46 -10.07 19.33 17.45
N SER A 47 -8.77 19.15 17.68
CA SER A 47 -8.24 18.67 18.97
C SER A 47 -8.55 19.61 20.14
N GLU A 48 -8.47 20.93 19.92
CA GLU A 48 -8.84 21.94 20.93
C GLU A 48 -10.36 22.19 20.98
N ALA A 49 -11.07 22.00 19.87
CA ALA A 49 -12.53 22.12 19.82
C ALA A 49 -13.25 20.95 20.51
N LEU A 50 -12.73 19.71 20.39
CA LEU A 50 -13.31 18.48 20.92
C LEU A 50 -13.69 18.53 22.41
N PRO A 51 -12.79 18.90 23.36
CA PRO A 51 -13.14 18.96 24.77
C PRO A 51 -14.20 20.03 25.08
N LEU A 52 -14.20 21.15 24.35
CA LEU A 52 -15.18 22.22 24.53
C LEU A 52 -16.57 21.78 24.04
N PHE A 53 -16.67 21.12 22.89
CA PHE A 53 -17.93 20.53 22.44
C PHE A 53 -18.39 19.36 23.32
N SER A 54 -17.47 18.58 23.89
CA SER A 54 -17.81 17.56 24.89
C SER A 54 -18.46 18.18 26.14
N GLN A 55 -17.95 19.32 26.61
CA GLN A 55 -18.52 20.06 27.74
C GLN A 55 -19.88 20.67 27.38
N LEU A 56 -20.00 21.32 26.22
CA LEU A 56 -21.28 21.90 25.76
C LEU A 56 -22.35 20.81 25.58
N LEU A 57 -21.99 19.65 25.04
CA LEU A 57 -22.91 18.53 24.87
C LEU A 57 -23.32 17.88 26.20
N SER A 58 -22.47 17.89 27.24
CA SER A 58 -22.86 17.37 28.56
C SER A 58 -23.85 18.29 29.28
N LEU A 59 -23.78 19.60 29.05
CA LEU A 59 -24.72 20.61 29.58
C LEU A 59 -26.01 20.70 28.75
N TYR A 60 -25.91 20.56 27.42
CA TYR A 60 -27.00 20.74 26.46
C TYR A 60 -27.13 19.52 25.52
N PRO A 61 -27.42 18.31 26.05
CA PRO A 61 -27.37 17.06 25.28
C PRO A 61 -28.39 16.97 24.13
N LYS A 62 -29.42 17.82 24.16
CA LYS A 62 -30.46 17.89 23.12
C LYS A 62 -30.17 18.91 22.02
N ASP A 63 -29.11 19.72 22.12
CA ASP A 63 -28.76 20.70 21.08
C ASP A 63 -28.10 19.99 19.89
N GLU A 64 -28.77 20.02 18.74
CA GLU A 64 -28.34 19.34 17.53
C GLU A 64 -27.03 19.89 16.95
N ARG A 65 -26.71 21.17 17.21
CA ARG A 65 -25.47 21.81 16.74
C ARG A 65 -24.29 21.23 17.50
N TYR A 66 -24.40 21.05 18.81
CA TYR A 66 -23.32 20.44 19.61
C TYR A 66 -23.16 18.95 19.32
N ASN A 67 -24.26 18.23 19.08
CA ASN A 67 -24.20 16.84 18.63
C ASN A 67 -23.42 16.72 17.30
N LEU A 68 -23.76 17.54 16.30
CA LEU A 68 -23.04 17.61 15.02
C LEU A 68 -21.56 17.95 15.20
N HIS A 69 -21.23 19.04 15.90
CA HIS A 69 -19.85 19.52 15.97
C HIS A 69 -18.96 18.65 16.85
N TYR A 70 -19.51 18.04 17.92
CA TYR A 70 -18.80 17.02 18.70
C TYR A 70 -18.49 15.78 17.85
N ALA A 71 -19.47 15.28 17.09
CA ALA A 71 -19.27 14.15 16.19
C ALA A 71 -18.28 14.44 15.06
N ALA A 72 -18.33 15.65 14.48
CA ALA A 72 -17.35 16.10 13.49
C ALA A 72 -15.94 16.16 14.09
N CYS A 73 -15.76 16.69 15.30
CA CYS A 73 -14.47 16.67 16.00
C CYS A 73 -13.98 15.24 16.29
N LEU A 74 -14.87 14.33 16.71
CA LEU A 74 -14.55 12.91 16.90
C LEU A 74 -14.02 12.28 15.59
N ILE A 75 -14.68 12.55 14.45
CA ILE A 75 -14.28 12.04 13.14
C ILE A 75 -12.92 12.61 12.70
N GLU A 76 -12.74 13.92 12.76
CA GLU A 76 -11.51 14.58 12.27
C GLU A 76 -10.31 14.41 13.20
N THR A 77 -10.50 13.94 14.44
CA THR A 77 -9.41 13.58 15.38
C THR A 77 -9.15 12.08 15.48
N ASN A 78 -9.84 11.28 14.66
CA ASN A 78 -9.84 9.81 14.66
C ASN A 78 -10.19 9.19 16.04
N GLN A 79 -11.31 9.61 16.64
CA GLN A 79 -11.73 9.14 17.95
C GLN A 79 -13.18 8.64 17.94
N LEU A 80 -13.41 7.42 18.41
CA LEU A 80 -14.75 6.88 18.70
C LEU A 80 -15.75 7.02 17.54
N ILE A 81 -15.32 6.76 16.29
CA ILE A 81 -16.09 7.01 15.06
C ILE A 81 -17.49 6.36 15.10
N GLU A 82 -17.59 5.13 15.61
CA GLU A 82 -18.86 4.43 15.84
C GLU A 82 -19.86 5.25 16.69
N LYS A 83 -19.38 5.94 17.74
CA LYS A 83 -20.21 6.81 18.59
C LYS A 83 -20.59 8.11 17.87
N ALA A 84 -19.74 8.62 16.99
CA ALA A 84 -20.04 9.82 16.19
C ALA A 84 -21.32 9.61 15.35
N ILE A 85 -21.55 8.39 14.83
CA ILE A 85 -22.78 8.03 14.09
C ILE A 85 -24.03 8.29 14.94
N GLN A 86 -24.03 7.91 16.23
CA GLN A 86 -25.20 8.06 17.11
C GLN A 86 -25.56 9.54 17.35
N TYR A 87 -24.55 10.38 17.60
CA TYR A 87 -24.74 11.82 17.76
C TYR A 87 -25.22 12.49 16.45
N LEU A 88 -24.70 12.06 15.30
CA LEU A 88 -25.14 12.55 14.00
C LEU A 88 -26.56 12.13 13.66
N GLN A 89 -26.95 10.88 13.94
CA GLN A 89 -28.34 10.41 13.79
C GLN A 89 -29.31 11.18 14.68
N PHE A 90 -28.89 11.54 15.91
CA PHE A 90 -29.68 12.44 16.75
C PHE A 90 -29.83 13.82 16.10
N ALA A 91 -28.75 14.42 15.62
CA ALA A 91 -28.80 15.74 14.96
C ALA A 91 -29.67 15.71 13.69
N ASP A 92 -29.59 14.65 12.89
CA ASP A 92 -30.38 14.41 11.67
C ASP A 92 -31.90 14.35 11.96
N SER A 93 -32.27 13.87 13.16
CA SER A 93 -33.67 13.87 13.62
C SER A 93 -34.21 15.25 14.02
N LYS A 94 -33.37 16.30 14.00
CA LYS A 94 -33.68 17.66 14.47
C LYS A 94 -33.40 18.75 13.44
N SER A 95 -32.43 18.55 12.56
CA SER A 95 -31.97 19.56 11.60
C SER A 95 -31.67 18.95 10.23
N ASN A 96 -31.96 19.73 9.18
CA ASN A 96 -31.60 19.44 7.80
C ASN A 96 -30.26 20.10 7.40
N ASP A 97 -29.38 20.41 8.36
CA ASP A 97 -28.04 20.93 8.07
C ASP A 97 -27.28 19.93 7.20
N PRO A 98 -26.85 20.32 5.98
CA PRO A 98 -26.13 19.41 5.08
C PRO A 98 -24.91 18.76 5.75
N TYR A 99 -24.18 19.47 6.63
CA TYR A 99 -22.98 18.91 7.28
C TYR A 99 -23.27 17.62 8.06
N ILE A 100 -24.49 17.40 8.54
CA ILE A 100 -24.89 16.13 9.19
C ILE A 100 -24.75 14.97 8.20
N LYS A 101 -25.26 15.12 6.97
CA LYS A 101 -25.12 14.10 5.91
C LYS A 101 -23.67 13.91 5.47
N TYR A 102 -22.88 14.99 5.39
CA TYR A 102 -21.45 14.88 5.08
C TYR A 102 -20.70 14.05 6.14
N TYR A 103 -20.92 14.35 7.43
CA TYR A 103 -20.23 13.66 8.52
C TYR A 103 -20.78 12.24 8.77
N LEU A 104 -22.07 11.97 8.52
CA LEU A 104 -22.57 10.59 8.45
C LEU A 104 -21.86 9.80 7.36
N GLY A 105 -21.72 10.40 6.16
CA GLY A 105 -20.95 9.81 5.07
C GLY A 105 -19.53 9.46 5.50
N ARG A 106 -18.80 10.40 6.12
CA ARG A 106 -17.44 10.19 6.65
C ARG A 106 -17.39 9.11 7.73
N ALA A 107 -18.34 9.08 8.66
CA ALA A 107 -18.37 8.12 9.76
C ALA A 107 -18.66 6.69 9.28
N TYR A 108 -19.57 6.52 8.32
CA TYR A 108 -19.82 5.23 7.69
C TYR A 108 -18.63 4.78 6.83
N HIS A 109 -18.02 5.69 6.07
CA HIS A 109 -16.84 5.43 5.25
C HIS A 109 -15.67 4.88 6.10
N LEU A 110 -15.33 5.56 7.21
CA LEU A 110 -14.26 5.16 8.13
C LEU A 110 -14.56 3.88 8.94
N ASN A 111 -15.82 3.40 8.93
CA ASN A 111 -16.23 2.11 9.50
C ASN A 111 -16.59 1.08 8.41
N TYR A 112 -16.09 1.22 7.17
CA TYR A 112 -16.27 0.28 6.05
C TYR A 112 -17.73 0.12 5.56
N HIS A 113 -18.68 0.87 6.11
CA HIS A 113 -20.08 0.94 5.68
C HIS A 113 -20.21 1.79 4.39
N PHE A 114 -19.51 1.36 3.33
CA PHE A 114 -19.33 2.13 2.11
C PHE A 114 -20.65 2.48 1.39
N LYS A 115 -21.66 1.61 1.47
CA LYS A 115 -22.96 1.87 0.84
C LYS A 115 -23.72 2.98 1.56
N GLU A 116 -23.82 2.89 2.87
CA GLU A 116 -24.42 3.91 3.74
C GLU A 116 -23.65 5.23 3.65
N ALA A 117 -22.33 5.17 3.44
CA ALA A 117 -21.51 6.35 3.16
C ALA A 117 -21.90 7.02 1.83
N ILE A 118 -21.99 6.26 0.73
CA ILE A 118 -22.41 6.75 -0.60
C ILE A 118 -23.82 7.36 -0.54
N ASP A 119 -24.77 6.71 0.14
CA ASP A 119 -26.13 7.21 0.29
C ASP A 119 -26.15 8.57 1.02
N ASN A 120 -25.37 8.72 2.10
CA ASN A 120 -25.25 9.98 2.83
C ASN A 120 -24.49 11.07 2.06
N TYR A 121 -23.44 10.74 1.30
CA TYR A 121 -22.76 11.69 0.42
C TYR A 121 -23.67 12.17 -0.73
N ASN A 122 -24.52 11.30 -1.27
CA ASN A 122 -25.52 11.69 -2.25
C ASN A 122 -26.64 12.55 -1.66
N ALA A 123 -27.10 12.25 -0.43
CA ALA A 123 -28.01 13.13 0.29
C ALA A 123 -27.38 14.52 0.55
N PHE A 124 -26.09 14.58 0.92
CA PHE A 124 -25.35 15.83 1.05
C PHE A 124 -25.34 16.63 -0.25
N LYS A 125 -25.08 15.98 -1.40
CA LYS A 125 -25.08 16.62 -2.73
C LYS A 125 -26.44 17.22 -3.12
N GLN A 126 -27.55 16.70 -2.59
CA GLN A 126 -28.90 17.25 -2.81
C GLN A 126 -29.20 18.46 -1.91
N LEU A 127 -28.66 18.50 -0.70
CA LEU A 127 -28.92 19.57 0.29
C LEU A 127 -27.91 20.73 0.20
N ALA A 128 -26.66 20.45 -0.17
CA ALA A 128 -25.56 21.41 -0.12
C ALA A 128 -25.39 22.22 -1.43
N PRO A 129 -24.94 23.50 -1.35
CA PRO A 129 -24.55 24.25 -2.54
C PRO A 129 -23.42 23.56 -3.31
N SER A 130 -23.48 23.55 -4.64
CA SER A 130 -22.47 22.90 -5.51
C SER A 130 -21.02 23.36 -5.24
N LYS A 131 -20.82 24.60 -4.78
CA LYS A 131 -19.50 25.08 -4.34
C LYS A 131 -18.94 24.25 -3.17
N LEU A 132 -19.77 23.99 -2.16
CA LEU A 132 -19.39 23.25 -0.96
C LEU A 132 -19.14 21.76 -1.26
N VAL A 133 -19.96 21.17 -2.14
CA VAL A 133 -19.76 19.80 -2.67
C VAL A 133 -18.37 19.64 -3.29
N LYS A 134 -17.93 20.61 -4.10
CA LYS A 134 -16.61 20.63 -4.73
C LYS A 134 -15.49 20.89 -3.72
N GLU A 135 -15.70 21.81 -2.78
CA GLU A 135 -14.72 22.16 -1.73
C GLU A 135 -14.40 20.96 -0.82
N LEU A 136 -15.43 20.19 -0.44
CA LEU A 136 -15.29 18.97 0.36
C LEU A 136 -14.97 17.71 -0.46
N LYS A 137 -14.74 17.85 -1.79
CA LYS A 137 -14.38 16.77 -2.73
C LYS A 137 -15.29 15.54 -2.66
N VAL A 138 -16.59 15.74 -2.47
CA VAL A 138 -17.54 14.66 -2.15
C VAL A 138 -17.63 13.59 -3.23
N ASP A 139 -17.49 13.97 -4.50
CA ASP A 139 -17.46 13.00 -5.61
C ASP A 139 -16.28 12.01 -5.51
N LYS A 140 -15.11 12.45 -5.00
CA LYS A 140 -13.96 11.55 -4.76
C LYS A 140 -14.18 10.67 -3.52
N LEU A 141 -14.91 11.15 -2.50
CA LEU A 141 -15.29 10.32 -1.34
C LEU A 141 -16.27 9.21 -1.73
N ILE A 142 -17.18 9.47 -2.67
CA ILE A 142 -18.05 8.45 -3.28
C ILE A 142 -17.21 7.44 -4.06
N GLU A 143 -16.33 7.90 -4.95
CA GLU A 143 -15.41 7.04 -5.73
C GLU A 143 -14.54 6.16 -4.81
N MET A 144 -14.02 6.70 -3.70
CA MET A 144 -13.28 5.94 -2.68
C MET A 144 -14.15 4.86 -2.02
N CYS A 145 -15.42 5.13 -1.74
CA CYS A 145 -16.34 4.11 -1.23
C CYS A 145 -16.65 3.02 -2.27
N GLU A 146 -16.78 3.38 -3.55
CA GLU A 146 -16.97 2.43 -4.66
C GLU A 146 -15.73 1.53 -4.83
N ASN A 147 -14.52 2.10 -4.76
CA ASN A 147 -13.27 1.34 -4.73
C ASN A 147 -13.21 0.42 -3.50
N GLY A 148 -13.61 0.93 -2.33
CA GLY A 148 -13.67 0.18 -1.07
C GLY A 148 -14.54 -1.07 -1.16
N LEU A 149 -15.73 -0.96 -1.77
CA LEU A 149 -16.64 -2.10 -2.00
C LEU A 149 -16.00 -3.23 -2.81
N GLU A 150 -15.21 -2.92 -3.84
CA GLU A 150 -14.50 -3.94 -4.63
C GLU A 150 -13.28 -4.51 -3.89
N LEU A 151 -12.55 -3.69 -3.12
CA LEU A 151 -11.37 -4.14 -2.37
C LEU A 151 -11.72 -5.02 -1.17
N ILE A 152 -12.77 -4.70 -0.40
CA ILE A 152 -13.18 -5.54 0.75
C ILE A 152 -13.92 -6.82 0.35
N LYS A 153 -14.29 -7.00 -0.93
CA LYS A 153 -15.10 -8.12 -1.44
C LYS A 153 -14.60 -9.49 -1.00
N TYR A 154 -13.28 -9.65 -0.90
CA TYR A 154 -12.65 -10.79 -0.27
C TYR A 154 -11.65 -10.32 0.77
N ILE A 155 -11.80 -10.79 2.01
CA ILE A 155 -10.84 -10.56 3.08
C ILE A 155 -9.77 -11.65 3.09
N SER A 156 -8.60 -11.32 3.63
CA SER A 156 -7.53 -12.28 3.91
C SER A 156 -6.87 -11.96 5.25
N ASP A 157 -6.43 -12.98 5.96
CA ASP A 157 -5.80 -12.84 7.27
C ASP A 157 -4.30 -12.54 7.11
N LEU A 158 -3.84 -11.40 7.64
CA LEU A 158 -2.45 -10.96 7.53
C LEU A 158 -1.64 -11.44 8.75
N THR A 159 -0.48 -12.05 8.53
CA THR A 159 0.39 -12.49 9.64
C THR A 159 1.19 -11.30 10.18
N VAL A 160 0.64 -10.63 11.19
CA VAL A 160 1.26 -9.49 11.89
C VAL A 160 2.26 -10.00 12.93
N VAL A 161 3.52 -9.59 12.80
CA VAL A 161 4.62 -9.95 13.69
C VAL A 161 4.74 -8.97 14.86
N ASP A 162 4.52 -7.67 14.59
CA ASP A 162 4.69 -6.56 15.55
C ASP A 162 3.82 -5.37 15.10
N ASN A 163 3.25 -4.60 16.04
CA ASN A 163 2.39 -3.44 15.75
C ASN A 163 2.68 -2.25 16.69
N ARG A 164 3.71 -1.47 16.37
CA ARG A 164 4.23 -0.41 17.26
C ARG A 164 3.45 0.89 17.13
N ARG A 165 2.62 1.20 18.12
CA ARG A 165 1.92 2.47 18.26
C ARG A 165 2.81 3.55 18.88
N ILE A 166 3.00 4.65 18.15
CA ILE A 166 4.02 5.68 18.43
C ILE A 166 3.54 7.07 17.96
N LYS A 167 4.23 8.15 18.35
CA LYS A 167 3.91 9.50 17.85
C LYS A 167 4.28 9.66 16.37
N SER A 168 3.40 10.27 15.59
CA SER A 168 3.53 10.41 14.13
C SER A 168 4.76 11.22 13.68
N GLU A 169 5.29 12.09 14.52
CA GLU A 169 6.56 12.80 14.29
C GLU A 169 7.79 11.88 14.19
N ASN A 170 7.79 10.76 14.91
CA ASN A 170 8.97 9.90 15.13
C ASN A 170 8.79 8.47 14.58
N TYR A 171 7.74 8.23 13.80
CA TYR A 171 7.30 6.88 13.45
C TYR A 171 8.35 6.04 12.69
N PHE A 172 9.10 6.68 11.80
CA PHE A 172 10.11 6.05 10.94
C PHE A 172 11.26 5.40 11.72
N TYR A 173 11.50 5.77 12.98
CA TYR A 173 12.48 5.11 13.85
C TYR A 173 12.07 3.67 14.25
N SER A 174 10.81 3.28 14.09
CA SER A 174 10.34 1.92 14.40
C SER A 174 10.58 0.90 13.27
N TYR A 175 11.00 1.35 12.09
CA TYR A 175 11.36 0.49 10.97
C TYR A 175 12.77 -0.12 11.19
N ASP A 176 12.86 -1.37 11.64
CA ASP A 176 14.15 -2.06 11.79
C ASP A 176 14.63 -2.64 10.45
N LEU A 177 15.27 -1.78 9.64
CA LEU A 177 15.65 -2.05 8.25
C LEU A 177 17.05 -2.65 8.08
N LYS A 178 17.66 -3.21 9.14
CA LYS A 178 19.03 -3.79 9.08
C LYS A 178 19.20 -4.82 7.96
N GLU A 179 18.16 -5.59 7.65
CA GLU A 179 18.16 -6.64 6.62
C GLU A 179 17.64 -6.16 5.25
N PHE A 180 17.21 -4.90 5.13
CA PHE A 180 16.41 -4.38 4.00
C PHE A 180 17.24 -3.59 2.97
N ASN A 181 18.56 -3.79 2.91
CA ASN A 181 19.49 -3.20 1.93
C ASN A 181 19.43 -1.65 1.78
N GLY A 182 19.05 -0.95 2.84
CA GLY A 182 18.99 0.51 2.86
C GLY A 182 18.53 1.04 4.21
N LYS A 183 18.14 2.31 4.24
CA LYS A 183 17.70 3.00 5.46
C LYS A 183 16.70 4.11 5.15
N LEU A 184 15.83 4.40 6.11
CA LEU A 184 15.04 5.63 6.10
C LEU A 184 15.86 6.81 6.64
N VAL A 185 15.71 7.96 6.00
CA VAL A 185 16.21 9.25 6.49
C VAL A 185 15.16 10.34 6.26
N ILE A 186 15.19 11.39 7.07
CA ILE A 186 14.44 12.63 6.77
C ILE A 186 14.95 13.18 5.43
N LYS A 187 14.02 13.56 4.54
CA LYS A 187 14.31 14.04 3.19
C LYS A 187 15.34 15.19 3.19
N PRO A 188 16.54 15.02 2.60
CA PRO A 188 17.59 16.04 2.58
C PRO A 188 17.14 17.35 1.92
N LYS A 189 17.68 18.49 2.38
CA LYS A 189 17.30 19.84 1.90
C LYS A 189 17.62 20.07 0.42
N GLU A 190 18.54 19.29 -0.11
CA GLU A 190 19.00 19.25 -1.50
C GLU A 190 17.93 18.66 -2.42
N LEU A 191 17.12 17.71 -1.92
CA LEU A 191 16.02 17.08 -2.64
C LEU A 191 14.67 17.81 -2.45
N LYS A 192 14.60 18.78 -1.53
CA LYS A 192 13.40 19.59 -1.30
C LYS A 192 13.32 20.75 -2.30
N SER A 193 12.21 20.80 -3.05
CA SER A 193 11.85 21.93 -3.91
C SER A 193 11.67 23.24 -3.11
N ALA A 194 11.51 24.37 -3.82
CA ALA A 194 11.20 25.64 -3.18
C ALA A 194 9.81 25.66 -2.49
N ILE A 195 8.92 24.75 -2.87
CA ILE A 195 7.58 24.56 -2.30
C ILE A 195 7.67 23.60 -1.10
N ASP A 196 8.36 22.47 -1.26
CA ASP A 196 8.62 21.49 -0.20
C ASP A 196 9.17 22.17 1.05
N LYS A 197 10.15 23.07 0.89
CA LYS A 197 10.78 23.84 1.98
C LYS A 197 9.83 24.73 2.80
N LYS A 198 8.61 24.97 2.32
CA LYS A 198 7.60 25.83 2.97
C LYS A 198 6.39 25.05 3.49
N GLU A 199 6.09 23.89 2.91
CA GLU A 199 4.79 23.21 3.02
C GLU A 199 4.91 21.76 3.48
N GLU A 200 6.06 21.12 3.22
CA GLU A 200 6.29 19.72 3.55
C GLU A 200 6.57 19.55 5.06
N PRO A 201 5.88 18.62 5.75
CA PRO A 201 6.18 18.31 7.15
C PRO A 201 7.65 17.95 7.37
N ALA A 202 8.20 18.38 8.51
CA ALA A 202 9.62 18.22 8.82
C ALA A 202 10.07 16.74 8.92
N ASN A 203 9.14 15.84 9.26
CA ASN A 203 9.33 14.41 9.42
C ASN A 203 9.12 13.58 8.14
N MET A 204 8.97 14.19 6.96
CA MET A 204 8.90 13.44 5.70
C MET A 204 10.21 12.72 5.42
N VAL A 205 10.11 11.42 5.14
CA VAL A 205 11.24 10.51 4.95
C VAL A 205 11.36 10.00 3.52
N ILE A 206 12.58 9.60 3.17
CA ILE A 206 12.88 8.87 1.93
C ILE A 206 13.64 7.59 2.28
N PHE A 207 13.49 6.57 1.45
CA PHE A 207 14.34 5.39 1.50
C PHE A 207 15.63 5.65 0.71
N LEU A 208 16.78 5.48 1.37
CA LEU A 208 18.09 5.47 0.73
C LEU A 208 18.59 4.02 0.60
N PRO A 209 18.66 3.45 -0.62
CA PRO A 209 19.27 2.16 -0.86
C PRO A 209 20.79 2.23 -0.62
N ASN A 210 21.40 1.16 -0.10
CA ASN A 210 22.83 1.12 0.18
C ASN A 210 23.69 1.10 -1.10
N ASN A 211 23.21 0.42 -2.15
CA ASN A 211 23.98 0.06 -3.35
C ASN A 211 23.39 0.61 -4.65
N SER A 212 22.65 1.73 -4.61
CA SER A 212 22.09 2.38 -5.79
C SER A 212 22.34 3.89 -5.76
N ASN A 213 22.67 4.45 -6.93
CA ASN A 213 22.78 5.89 -7.14
C ASN A 213 21.41 6.55 -7.41
N ILE A 214 20.35 5.77 -7.63
CA ILE A 214 19.01 6.30 -7.90
C ILE A 214 18.20 6.33 -6.60
N VAL A 215 17.62 7.49 -6.31
CA VAL A 215 16.70 7.72 -5.19
C VAL A 215 15.33 8.12 -5.74
N TYR A 216 14.28 7.58 -5.13
CA TYR A 216 12.89 7.93 -5.39
C TYR A 216 12.35 8.71 -4.20
N TYR A 217 11.53 9.75 -4.45
CA TYR A 217 10.95 10.58 -3.39
C TYR A 217 9.72 11.37 -3.88
N GLY A 218 8.75 11.64 -3.00
CA GLY A 218 7.65 12.57 -3.28
C GLY A 218 8.08 14.03 -3.17
N SER A 219 7.52 14.91 -4.00
CA SER A 219 7.78 16.36 -4.00
C SER A 219 6.64 17.13 -4.66
N TYR A 220 6.40 18.38 -4.23
CA TYR A 220 5.56 19.32 -4.98
C TYR A 220 6.24 19.87 -6.25
N GLY A 221 7.49 19.48 -6.52
CA GLY A 221 8.24 19.93 -7.69
C GLY A 221 8.25 21.45 -7.84
N ASN A 222 7.98 21.93 -9.05
CA ASN A 222 7.97 23.38 -9.36
C ASN A 222 6.58 24.02 -9.29
N ASN A 223 5.50 23.25 -9.15
CA ASN A 223 4.13 23.76 -9.07
C ASN A 223 3.21 22.78 -8.32
N LYS A 224 2.23 23.29 -7.57
CA LYS A 224 1.29 22.47 -6.78
C LYS A 224 0.09 21.91 -7.58
N ALA A 225 0.14 21.80 -8.92
CA ALA A 225 -1.07 21.48 -9.71
C ALA A 225 -1.67 20.12 -9.37
N ASN A 226 -0.82 19.13 -9.08
CA ASN A 226 -1.21 17.74 -8.78
C ASN A 226 -1.15 17.39 -7.29
N GLY A 227 -0.70 18.29 -6.41
CA GLY A 227 -0.25 17.92 -5.06
C GLY A 227 1.21 17.47 -5.08
N ARG A 228 1.56 16.40 -4.36
CA ARG A 228 2.88 15.76 -4.43
C ARG A 228 2.92 14.71 -5.54
N ASP A 229 3.94 14.78 -6.39
CA ASP A 229 4.28 13.76 -7.39
C ASP A 229 5.51 12.97 -6.91
N ILE A 230 5.66 11.71 -7.33
CA ILE A 230 6.91 10.95 -7.18
C ILE A 230 7.91 11.33 -8.29
N TYR A 231 9.12 11.63 -7.85
CA TYR A 231 10.30 11.87 -8.67
C TYR A 231 11.35 10.78 -8.44
N ARG A 232 12.18 10.54 -9.44
CA ARG A 232 13.48 9.88 -9.30
C ARG A 232 14.61 10.88 -9.52
N ILE A 233 15.77 10.63 -8.93
CA ILE A 233 16.98 11.40 -9.14
C ILE A 233 18.20 10.48 -9.05
N GLU A 234 19.17 10.68 -9.93
CA GLU A 234 20.42 9.93 -9.95
C GLU A 234 21.57 10.73 -9.33
N ARG A 235 22.46 10.05 -8.62
CA ARG A 235 23.72 10.58 -8.14
C ARG A 235 24.80 10.46 -9.21
N LEU A 236 25.32 11.60 -9.64
CA LEU A 236 26.35 11.72 -10.66
C LEU A 236 27.72 11.23 -10.16
N PRO A 237 28.68 10.93 -11.07
CA PRO A 237 30.04 10.51 -10.70
C PRO A 237 30.82 11.50 -9.83
N ASP A 238 30.48 12.79 -9.85
CA ASP A 238 31.07 13.82 -8.98
C ASP A 238 30.47 13.82 -7.55
N GLY A 239 29.56 12.89 -7.26
CA GLY A 239 28.90 12.71 -5.98
C GLY A 239 27.71 13.62 -5.73
N LYS A 240 27.35 14.53 -6.67
CA LYS A 240 26.16 15.39 -6.58
C LYS A 240 24.91 14.70 -7.11
N TRP A 241 23.76 15.26 -6.77
CA TRP A 241 22.49 14.87 -7.41
C TRP A 241 22.37 15.51 -8.79
N GLY A 242 21.86 14.75 -9.76
CA GLY A 242 21.53 15.21 -11.10
C GLY A 242 20.25 16.03 -11.15
N LYS A 243 19.56 16.00 -12.30
CA LYS A 243 18.24 16.62 -12.45
C LYS A 243 17.15 15.65 -11.98
N PRO A 244 16.16 16.08 -11.17
CA PRO A 244 15.03 15.24 -10.83
C PRO A 244 14.09 15.03 -12.02
N GLU A 245 13.57 13.81 -12.13
CA GLU A 245 12.68 13.36 -13.20
C GLU A 245 11.36 12.89 -12.60
N ASN A 246 10.24 13.46 -13.06
CA ASN A 246 8.90 13.05 -12.65
C ASN A 246 8.58 11.68 -13.24
N LEU A 247 7.99 10.76 -12.47
CA LEU A 247 7.68 9.40 -12.96
C LEU A 247 6.52 9.32 -13.97
N GLY A 248 5.86 10.44 -14.27
CA GLY A 248 4.80 10.53 -15.26
C GLY A 248 3.45 10.02 -14.76
N ASN A 249 2.44 10.17 -15.62
CA ASN A 249 1.03 10.00 -15.30
C ASN A 249 0.54 8.55 -15.12
N ILE A 250 1.43 7.56 -15.17
CA ILE A 250 1.12 6.17 -14.81
C ILE A 250 1.25 5.98 -13.30
N ILE A 251 2.29 6.57 -12.70
CA ILE A 251 2.51 6.54 -11.25
C ILE A 251 1.79 7.72 -10.59
N ASN A 252 2.02 8.92 -11.11
CA ASN A 252 1.51 10.17 -10.54
C ASN A 252 0.11 10.51 -11.07
N THR A 253 -0.72 11.10 -10.23
CA THR A 253 -2.13 11.44 -10.49
C THR A 253 -2.36 12.94 -10.19
N PRO A 254 -3.59 13.47 -10.31
CA PRO A 254 -3.92 14.81 -9.82
C PRO A 254 -4.04 14.92 -8.28
N PHE A 255 -3.62 13.91 -7.54
CA PHE A 255 -3.66 13.80 -6.07
C PHE A 255 -2.27 13.50 -5.53
N ASP A 256 -2.09 13.49 -4.20
CA ASP A 256 -0.76 13.26 -3.64
C ASP A 256 -0.30 11.79 -3.80
N GLU A 257 0.89 11.60 -4.39
CA GLU A 257 1.73 10.41 -4.30
C GLU A 257 2.99 10.68 -3.46
N ASP A 258 3.37 9.74 -2.60
CA ASP A 258 4.61 9.80 -1.82
C ASP A 258 5.05 8.41 -1.32
N TYR A 259 6.07 8.40 -0.44
CA TYR A 259 6.67 7.23 0.21
C TYR A 259 7.13 6.11 -0.74
N PRO A 260 7.80 6.43 -1.87
CA PRO A 260 8.27 5.42 -2.80
C PRO A 260 9.40 4.56 -2.21
N PHE A 261 9.34 3.27 -2.49
CA PHE A 261 10.35 2.27 -2.19
C PHE A 261 10.56 1.37 -3.41
N LEU A 262 11.74 1.44 -4.02
CA LEU A 262 12.15 0.50 -5.06
C LEU A 262 12.72 -0.76 -4.40
N HIS A 263 12.12 -1.91 -4.70
CA HIS A 263 12.56 -3.22 -4.22
C HIS A 263 13.95 -3.60 -4.78
N ALA A 264 14.60 -4.55 -4.11
CA ALA A 264 15.96 -4.98 -4.43
C ALA A 264 16.11 -5.67 -5.81
N ASP A 265 14.99 -6.05 -6.45
CA ASP A 265 14.96 -6.52 -7.85
C ASP A 265 15.19 -5.41 -8.89
N GLY A 266 15.16 -4.13 -8.48
CA GLY A 266 15.27 -2.97 -9.35
C GLY A 266 14.07 -2.73 -10.28
N LYS A 267 12.99 -3.51 -10.13
CA LYS A 267 11.82 -3.52 -11.00
C LYS A 267 10.51 -3.26 -10.28
N THR A 268 10.37 -3.62 -9.01
CA THR A 268 9.10 -3.43 -8.27
C THR A 268 9.16 -2.14 -7.46
N LEU A 269 8.34 -1.16 -7.81
CA LEU A 269 8.15 0.09 -7.07
C LEU A 269 6.90 -0.02 -6.20
N TYR A 270 7.08 0.02 -4.89
CA TYR A 270 6.01 0.27 -3.93
C TYR A 270 5.92 1.77 -3.68
N PHE A 271 4.71 2.30 -3.51
CA PHE A 271 4.48 3.71 -3.17
C PHE A 271 3.09 3.89 -2.55
N SER A 272 2.76 5.11 -2.15
CA SER A 272 1.46 5.44 -1.57
C SER A 272 0.78 6.57 -2.35
N SER A 273 -0.51 6.47 -2.59
CA SER A 273 -1.30 7.42 -3.40
C SER A 273 -2.67 7.71 -2.80
N LYS A 274 -3.13 8.96 -2.92
CA LYS A 274 -4.54 9.36 -2.71
C LYS A 274 -5.39 9.32 -3.99
N GLY A 275 -4.74 9.03 -5.12
CA GLY A 275 -5.33 8.83 -6.43
C GLY A 275 -5.66 7.36 -6.69
N HIS A 276 -5.50 6.94 -7.95
CA HIS A 276 -5.80 5.59 -8.44
C HIS A 276 -7.16 5.08 -7.91
N ASN A 277 -7.29 3.78 -7.66
CA ASN A 277 -8.44 3.18 -6.97
C ASN A 277 -8.22 3.15 -5.44
N SER A 278 -7.75 4.24 -4.83
CA SER A 278 -7.68 4.35 -3.35
C SER A 278 -9.09 4.27 -2.74
N MET A 279 -9.22 3.58 -1.60
CA MET A 279 -10.45 3.56 -0.80
C MET A 279 -10.46 4.53 0.38
N GLY A 280 -9.39 5.31 0.59
CA GLY A 280 -9.19 6.04 1.84
C GLY A 280 -8.37 7.31 1.68
N GLY A 281 -7.45 7.54 2.61
CA GLY A 281 -6.43 8.58 2.49
C GLY A 281 -5.36 8.13 1.50
N TYR A 282 -4.13 8.02 1.98
CA TYR A 282 -3.12 7.22 1.30
C TYR A 282 -3.50 5.73 1.29
N ASP A 283 -3.47 5.12 0.10
CA ASP A 283 -3.43 3.67 -0.08
C ASP A 283 -2.04 3.27 -0.61
N ILE A 284 -1.57 2.07 -0.27
CA ILE A 284 -0.32 1.48 -0.77
C ILE A 284 -0.57 0.80 -2.12
N PHE A 285 0.29 1.10 -3.10
CA PHE A 285 0.28 0.51 -4.43
C PHE A 285 1.64 -0.12 -4.74
N LYS A 286 1.63 -1.10 -5.66
CA LYS A 286 2.84 -1.55 -6.36
C LYS A 286 2.71 -1.34 -7.86
N SER A 287 3.82 -1.07 -8.52
CA SER A 287 3.97 -1.07 -9.98
C SER A 287 5.28 -1.78 -10.35
N GLU A 288 5.32 -2.38 -11.53
CA GLU A 288 6.47 -3.13 -12.03
C GLU A 288 7.04 -2.41 -13.27
N PHE A 289 8.37 -2.29 -13.35
CA PHE A 289 9.05 -1.67 -14.48
C PHE A 289 9.18 -2.66 -15.63
N ASP A 290 8.47 -2.43 -16.71
CA ASP A 290 8.63 -3.18 -17.95
C ASP A 290 9.84 -2.66 -18.72
N SER A 291 10.91 -3.46 -18.73
CA SER A 291 12.13 -3.17 -19.47
C SER A 291 11.97 -3.16 -20.99
N ALA A 292 10.91 -3.76 -21.55
CA ALA A 292 10.67 -3.77 -22.99
C ALA A 292 10.06 -2.46 -23.50
N SER A 293 9.07 -1.91 -22.78
CA SER A 293 8.50 -0.58 -23.08
C SER A 293 9.23 0.59 -22.41
N MET A 294 10.11 0.31 -21.44
CA MET A 294 10.77 1.28 -20.57
C MET A 294 9.78 2.12 -19.73
N THR A 295 8.61 1.56 -19.40
CA THR A 295 7.58 2.22 -18.58
C THR A 295 7.20 1.41 -17.34
N TRP A 296 6.55 2.09 -16.40
CA TRP A 296 5.87 1.46 -15.28
C TRP A 296 4.57 0.81 -15.76
N THR A 297 4.20 -0.34 -15.22
CA THR A 297 2.87 -0.93 -15.39
C THR A 297 1.82 -0.14 -14.61
N LYS A 298 0.54 -0.30 -14.96
CA LYS A 298 -0.57 0.30 -14.20
C LYS A 298 -0.46 -0.12 -12.72
N PRO A 299 -0.45 0.82 -11.76
CA PRO A 299 -0.37 0.48 -10.34
C PRO A 299 -1.49 -0.46 -9.88
N ILE A 300 -1.12 -1.39 -9.01
CA ILE A 300 -1.99 -2.37 -8.37
C ILE A 300 -2.10 -2.01 -6.90
N ASN A 301 -3.32 -1.75 -6.43
CA ASN A 301 -3.62 -1.53 -5.01
C ASN A 301 -3.24 -2.80 -4.21
N MET A 302 -2.57 -2.63 -3.05
CA MET A 302 -2.12 -3.76 -2.21
C MET A 302 -3.25 -4.47 -1.44
N ASP A 303 -4.49 -4.03 -1.63
CA ASP A 303 -5.73 -4.68 -1.21
C ASP A 303 -5.98 -4.69 0.31
N PHE A 304 -7.18 -5.08 0.71
CA PHE A 304 -7.52 -5.27 2.10
C PHE A 304 -6.85 -6.56 2.67
N PRO A 305 -6.25 -6.54 3.88
CA PRO A 305 -6.26 -5.48 4.89
C PRO A 305 -5.03 -4.57 4.90
N ILE A 306 -4.16 -4.60 3.89
CA ILE A 306 -3.00 -3.69 3.84
C ILE A 306 -3.48 -2.24 3.68
N ASN A 307 -4.51 -2.02 2.87
CA ASN A 307 -5.16 -0.73 2.69
C ASN A 307 -6.55 -0.68 3.35
N THR A 308 -7.00 0.52 3.72
CA THR A 308 -8.24 0.82 4.44
C THR A 308 -8.74 2.24 4.16
N PRO A 309 -9.93 2.66 4.63
CA PRO A 309 -10.40 4.06 4.57
C PRO A 309 -9.52 5.13 5.27
N TYR A 310 -8.44 4.70 5.93
CA TYR A 310 -7.50 5.53 6.68
C TYR A 310 -6.29 5.93 5.79
N ASP A 311 -5.21 6.46 6.37
CA ASP A 311 -3.93 6.60 5.66
C ASP A 311 -3.05 5.37 5.92
N ASP A 312 -2.74 4.63 4.86
CA ASP A 312 -1.84 3.47 4.80
C ASP A 312 -0.66 3.78 3.88
N TYR A 313 0.56 3.72 4.41
CA TYR A 313 1.72 4.21 3.66
C TYR A 313 3.09 3.68 4.07
N LEU A 314 4.11 4.02 3.26
CA LEU A 314 5.52 3.66 3.44
C LEU A 314 5.73 2.15 3.60
N TYR A 315 5.31 1.40 2.57
CA TYR A 315 5.53 -0.03 2.48
C TYR A 315 6.97 -0.33 2.05
N ILE A 316 7.71 -1.08 2.88
CA ILE A 316 9.11 -1.43 2.66
C ILE A 316 9.27 -2.93 2.95
N THR A 317 9.80 -3.69 1.99
CA THR A 317 9.86 -5.16 2.01
C THR A 317 11.30 -5.68 1.86
N ASP A 318 11.60 -6.82 2.49
CA ASP A 318 12.92 -7.45 2.44
C ASP A 318 13.21 -7.98 1.03
N LYS A 319 14.49 -8.25 0.72
CA LYS A 319 14.92 -8.69 -0.62
C LYS A 319 14.27 -10.00 -1.11
N ASP A 320 13.67 -10.78 -0.21
CA ASP A 320 13.05 -12.08 -0.50
C ASP A 320 11.50 -11.94 -0.64
N ASN A 321 10.98 -10.73 -0.39
CA ASN A 321 9.56 -10.44 -0.19
C ASN A 321 8.92 -11.37 0.84
N PHE A 322 9.51 -11.43 2.03
CA PHE A 322 9.01 -12.20 3.16
C PHE A 322 8.62 -11.35 4.36
N TYR A 323 9.45 -10.40 4.78
CA TYR A 323 9.05 -9.40 5.76
C TYR A 323 8.73 -8.09 5.06
N ALA A 324 7.66 -7.43 5.49
CA ALA A 324 7.43 -6.04 5.15
C ALA A 324 7.08 -5.21 6.39
N PHE A 325 7.34 -3.92 6.29
CA PHE A 325 6.87 -2.89 7.20
C PHE A 325 5.95 -1.93 6.46
N PHE A 326 4.90 -1.45 7.12
CA PHE A 326 4.12 -0.31 6.66
C PHE A 326 3.55 0.47 7.85
N THR A 327 3.08 1.68 7.59
CA THR A 327 2.52 2.60 8.59
C THR A 327 1.03 2.80 8.31
N SER A 328 0.22 2.86 9.37
CA SER A 328 -1.19 3.24 9.27
C SER A 328 -1.65 4.11 10.45
N ASN A 329 -2.54 5.07 10.19
CA ASN A 329 -3.28 5.78 11.24
C ASN A 329 -4.62 5.12 11.62
N ARG A 330 -4.97 3.95 11.07
CA ARG A 330 -6.10 3.13 11.56
C ARG A 330 -5.95 2.80 13.05
N GLU A 331 -7.07 2.63 13.75
CA GLU A 331 -7.15 2.31 15.18
C GLU A 331 -6.36 3.22 16.14
N THR A 332 -5.83 4.35 15.65
CA THR A 332 -5.06 5.31 16.45
C THR A 332 -5.92 6.47 16.91
N ARG A 333 -5.45 7.22 17.91
CA ARG A 333 -6.10 8.43 18.44
C ARG A 333 -5.06 9.51 18.61
N ASP A 334 -5.47 10.77 18.49
CA ASP A 334 -4.58 11.94 18.52
C ASP A 334 -3.46 11.81 17.46
N ASN A 335 -2.32 12.47 17.69
CA ASN A 335 -1.14 12.41 16.81
C ASN A 335 -0.33 11.10 16.97
N ASN A 336 -0.99 9.96 17.18
CA ASN A 336 -0.35 8.65 17.19
C ASN A 336 -0.51 7.96 15.83
N ILE A 337 0.33 6.96 15.56
CA ILE A 337 0.28 6.13 14.37
C ILE A 337 0.83 4.74 14.69
N THR A 338 0.50 3.73 13.89
CA THR A 338 0.99 2.36 14.10
C THR A 338 1.93 1.95 12.98
N VAL A 339 3.12 1.44 13.31
CA VAL A 339 4.03 0.79 12.37
C VAL A 339 3.91 -0.71 12.53
N TYR A 340 3.44 -1.38 11.48
CA TYR A 340 3.25 -2.82 11.43
C TYR A 340 4.49 -3.48 10.83
N LYS A 341 4.91 -4.62 11.40
CA LYS A 341 5.78 -5.60 10.74
C LYS A 341 4.93 -6.83 10.42
N ILE A 342 4.99 -7.30 9.18
CA ILE A 342 4.18 -8.42 8.69
C ILE A 342 5.05 -9.46 8.01
N ILE A 343 4.55 -10.70 7.96
CA ILE A 343 5.00 -11.71 7.00
C ILE A 343 4.13 -11.60 5.75
N VAL A 344 4.77 -11.45 4.60
CA VAL A 344 4.16 -11.31 3.29
C VAL A 344 3.74 -12.69 2.78
N ASP A 345 2.44 -12.94 2.73
CA ASP A 345 1.90 -14.08 1.98
C ASP A 345 1.81 -13.71 0.49
N LYS A 346 2.38 -14.56 -0.37
CA LYS A 346 2.35 -14.38 -1.83
C LYS A 346 1.06 -14.95 -2.44
N ASN A 347 0.37 -15.85 -1.73
CA ASN A 347 -0.88 -16.49 -2.15
C ASN A 347 -1.90 -16.51 -1.00
N PRO A 348 -2.32 -15.35 -0.46
CA PRO A 348 -3.22 -15.29 0.68
C PRO A 348 -4.56 -15.96 0.39
N ILE A 349 -5.07 -16.72 1.36
CA ILE A 349 -6.41 -17.35 1.26
C ILE A 349 -7.46 -16.24 1.34
N LYS A 350 -8.00 -15.89 0.17
CA LYS A 350 -9.11 -14.94 0.03
C LYS A 350 -10.45 -15.62 0.28
N ARG A 351 -11.30 -14.97 1.08
CA ARG A 351 -12.63 -15.48 1.45
C ARG A 351 -13.64 -14.35 1.57
N GLU A 352 -14.91 -14.65 1.31
CA GLU A 352 -15.99 -13.70 1.60
C GLU A 352 -16.15 -13.52 3.12
N PHE A 353 -16.53 -12.31 3.53
CA PHE A 353 -16.83 -11.97 4.93
C PHE A 353 -18.33 -12.13 5.20
N LYS A 354 -18.69 -12.48 6.44
CA LYS A 354 -20.09 -12.75 6.83
C LYS A 354 -20.87 -11.47 7.16
N ASN A 355 -20.19 -10.48 7.71
CA ASN A 355 -20.73 -9.19 8.13
C ASN A 355 -19.59 -8.17 8.26
N ILE A 356 -19.95 -6.89 8.37
CA ILE A 356 -18.96 -5.81 8.40
C ILE A 356 -18.07 -5.81 9.65
N GLU A 357 -18.57 -6.35 10.78
CA GLU A 357 -17.80 -6.51 12.01
C GLU A 357 -16.61 -7.45 11.81
N GLU A 358 -16.72 -8.45 10.92
CA GLU A 358 -15.58 -9.28 10.54
C GLU A 358 -14.50 -8.48 9.80
N VAL A 359 -14.89 -7.57 8.89
CA VAL A 359 -13.96 -6.66 8.18
C VAL A 359 -13.28 -5.72 9.18
N ILE A 360 -14.07 -5.09 10.07
CA ILE A 360 -13.55 -4.20 11.13
C ILE A 360 -12.55 -4.94 12.04
N ASN A 361 -12.81 -6.19 12.39
CA ASN A 361 -11.89 -6.96 13.23
C ASN A 361 -10.59 -7.36 12.52
N VAL A 362 -10.64 -7.75 11.23
CA VAL A 362 -9.42 -8.02 10.44
C VAL A 362 -8.61 -6.73 10.24
N ALA A 363 -9.28 -5.58 10.06
CA ALA A 363 -8.62 -4.30 9.84
C ALA A 363 -7.75 -3.82 11.00
N LYS A 364 -8.05 -4.24 12.25
CA LYS A 364 -7.30 -3.86 13.46
C LYS A 364 -5.83 -4.29 13.43
N LEU A 365 -5.53 -5.39 12.72
CA LEU A 365 -4.18 -5.94 12.57
C LEU A 365 -3.46 -6.16 13.91
N GLU A 366 -4.15 -6.84 14.83
CA GLU A 366 -3.54 -7.29 16.09
C GLU A 366 -2.41 -8.29 15.83
N THR A 367 -1.41 -8.33 16.72
CA THR A 367 -0.28 -9.27 16.61
C THR A 367 -0.78 -10.71 16.52
N SER A 368 -0.34 -11.43 15.49
CA SER A 368 -0.71 -12.83 15.30
C SER A 368 -0.17 -13.72 16.42
N PRO A 369 -0.85 -14.86 16.73
CA PRO A 369 -0.34 -15.80 17.72
C PRO A 369 1.08 -16.26 17.38
N ILE A 370 1.94 -16.39 18.40
CA ILE A 370 3.35 -16.79 18.25
C ILE A 370 3.50 -18.09 17.45
N ALA A 371 2.56 -19.03 17.60
CA ALA A 371 2.54 -20.29 16.83
C ALA A 371 2.30 -20.06 15.32
N THR A 372 1.44 -19.09 14.95
CA THR A 372 1.20 -18.70 13.55
C THR A 372 2.42 -18.05 12.95
N ILE A 373 3.04 -17.10 13.67
CA ILE A 373 4.28 -16.42 13.24
C ILE A 373 5.39 -17.46 13.02
N LYS A 374 5.66 -18.33 14.01
CA LYS A 374 6.67 -19.39 13.89
C LYS A 374 6.40 -20.33 12.72
N LYS A 375 5.15 -20.75 12.50
CA LYS A 375 4.78 -21.61 11.36
C LYS A 375 5.07 -20.95 10.01
N ALA A 376 4.87 -19.63 9.91
CA ALA A 376 5.19 -18.86 8.70
C ALA A 376 6.71 -18.59 8.55
N GLU A 377 7.45 -18.41 9.64
CA GLU A 377 8.92 -18.35 9.62
C GLU A 377 9.55 -19.69 9.25
N GLU A 378 9.01 -20.80 9.76
CA GLU A 378 9.41 -22.17 9.42
C GLU A 378 9.14 -22.50 7.95
N SER A 379 8.09 -21.95 7.33
CA SER A 379 7.87 -22.12 5.89
C SER A 379 8.91 -21.33 5.07
N LYS A 380 9.37 -20.15 5.51
CA LYS A 380 10.55 -19.48 4.92
C LYS A 380 11.77 -20.39 4.98
N GLN A 381 12.04 -20.98 6.14
CA GLN A 381 13.21 -21.85 6.32
C GLN A 381 13.11 -23.13 5.52
N LYS A 382 11.93 -23.78 5.45
CA LYS A 382 11.72 -24.96 4.61
C LYS A 382 11.84 -24.62 3.13
N ASN A 383 11.31 -23.49 2.67
CA ASN A 383 11.46 -23.08 1.26
C ASN A 383 12.92 -22.75 0.95
N LYS A 384 13.63 -22.03 1.83
CA LYS A 384 15.06 -21.69 1.65
C LYS A 384 15.96 -22.92 1.72
N THR A 385 15.66 -23.88 2.59
CA THR A 385 16.35 -25.19 2.66
C THR A 385 15.96 -26.09 1.49
N THR A 386 14.74 -25.97 0.95
CA THR A 386 14.32 -26.70 -0.27
C THR A 386 15.00 -26.10 -1.51
N GLU A 387 15.07 -24.79 -1.65
CA GLU A 387 15.85 -24.10 -2.68
C GLU A 387 17.34 -24.45 -2.56
N GLN A 388 17.92 -24.40 -1.36
CA GLN A 388 19.29 -24.85 -1.13
C GLN A 388 19.47 -26.34 -1.44
N ASN A 389 18.55 -27.21 -1.03
CA ASN A 389 18.61 -28.64 -1.35
C ASN A 389 18.36 -28.93 -2.83
N ILE A 390 17.63 -28.08 -3.56
CA ILE A 390 17.51 -28.15 -5.03
C ILE A 390 18.83 -27.68 -5.66
N ILE A 391 19.50 -26.65 -5.12
CA ILE A 391 20.84 -26.21 -5.56
C ILE A 391 21.90 -27.28 -5.26
N PHE A 392 21.86 -27.95 -4.10
CA PHE A 392 22.76 -29.04 -3.75
C PHE A 392 22.42 -30.33 -4.53
N ALA A 393 21.15 -30.71 -4.65
CA ALA A 393 20.74 -31.87 -5.43
C ALA A 393 20.98 -31.66 -6.93
N SER A 394 20.87 -30.45 -7.48
CA SER A 394 21.28 -30.15 -8.86
C SER A 394 22.80 -30.14 -9.05
N ASN A 395 23.59 -30.01 -7.97
CA ASN A 395 25.03 -30.27 -8.01
C ASN A 395 25.36 -31.77 -7.87
N GLU A 396 24.59 -32.57 -7.12
CA GLU A 396 24.84 -34.01 -6.95
C GLU A 396 24.22 -34.91 -8.04
N THR A 397 23.05 -34.55 -8.58
CA THR A 397 22.33 -35.33 -9.60
C THR A 397 22.77 -35.02 -11.03
N ASN A 398 23.50 -33.92 -11.26
CA ASN A 398 24.16 -33.64 -12.56
C ASN A 398 25.44 -34.48 -12.79
N LYS A 399 25.38 -35.78 -12.47
CA LYS A 399 26.28 -36.81 -13.04
C LYS A 399 25.88 -37.22 -14.46
N SER A 400 25.07 -36.41 -15.13
CA SER A 400 24.78 -36.44 -16.56
C SER A 400 25.69 -35.47 -17.35
N ASN A 401 27.01 -35.61 -17.19
CA ASN A 401 28.07 -35.12 -18.10
C ASN A 401 27.89 -33.72 -18.73
N ILE A 402 27.42 -32.72 -17.99
CA ILE A 402 27.75 -31.32 -18.31
C ILE A 402 29.02 -30.98 -17.54
N ASN A 403 30.16 -31.00 -18.23
CA ASN A 403 31.46 -30.60 -17.68
C ASN A 403 31.49 -29.08 -17.47
N ILE A 404 30.75 -28.58 -16.46
CA ILE A 404 30.83 -27.20 -16.01
C ILE A 404 32.13 -27.05 -15.20
N THR A 405 33.26 -26.92 -15.89
CA THR A 405 34.42 -26.26 -15.28
C THR A 405 34.01 -24.82 -14.97
N PRO A 406 34.00 -24.37 -13.69
CA PRO A 406 33.72 -22.98 -13.38
C PRO A 406 34.76 -22.13 -14.10
N TYR A 407 34.32 -21.19 -14.94
CA TYR A 407 35.24 -20.29 -15.62
C TYR A 407 35.88 -19.37 -14.58
N THR A 408 37.01 -19.82 -14.02
CA THR A 408 37.81 -19.01 -13.13
C THR A 408 38.47 -17.95 -13.98
N PHE A 409 38.10 -16.69 -13.76
CA PHE A 409 38.70 -15.56 -14.44
C PHE A 409 40.18 -15.49 -14.03
N LYS A 410 41.06 -16.10 -14.84
CA LYS A 410 42.51 -15.94 -14.66
C LYS A 410 42.84 -14.49 -15.02
N PRO A 411 43.37 -13.67 -14.10
CA PRO A 411 43.88 -12.36 -14.46
C PRO A 411 44.92 -12.54 -15.57
N LEU A 412 44.83 -11.75 -16.63
CA LEU A 412 45.82 -11.78 -17.69
C LEU A 412 47.17 -11.31 -17.11
N SER A 413 48.10 -12.25 -16.94
CA SER A 413 49.45 -11.96 -16.48
C SER A 413 50.25 -11.37 -17.63
N TYR A 414 50.16 -10.07 -17.82
CA TYR A 414 50.94 -9.37 -18.83
C TYR A 414 52.42 -9.36 -18.46
N SER A 415 53.28 -9.71 -19.43
CA SER A 415 54.70 -9.38 -19.35
C SER A 415 54.85 -7.86 -19.49
N PRO A 416 55.70 -7.18 -18.69
CA PRO A 416 55.77 -5.72 -18.67
C PRO A 416 56.30 -5.06 -19.96
N ASN A 417 56.73 -5.85 -20.96
CA ASN A 417 57.31 -5.39 -22.22
C ASN A 417 56.50 -5.91 -23.44
N LEU A 418 55.25 -5.48 -23.60
CA LEU A 418 54.44 -5.79 -24.79
C LEU A 418 54.43 -4.60 -25.76
N THR A 419 54.57 -4.87 -27.06
CA THR A 419 54.40 -3.87 -28.11
C THR A 419 52.91 -3.62 -28.39
N SER A 420 52.58 -2.43 -28.92
CA SER A 420 51.19 -2.08 -29.26
C SER A 420 50.52 -3.05 -30.24
N GLN A 421 51.30 -3.70 -31.11
CA GLN A 421 50.80 -4.70 -32.06
C GLN A 421 50.45 -6.03 -31.37
N GLU A 422 51.24 -6.46 -30.39
CA GLU A 422 50.94 -7.66 -29.60
C GLU A 422 49.73 -7.44 -28.70
N VAL A 423 49.58 -6.25 -28.11
CA VAL A 423 48.38 -5.86 -27.37
C VAL A 423 47.14 -5.90 -28.27
N ALA A 424 47.20 -5.35 -29.49
CA ALA A 424 46.09 -5.40 -30.44
C ALA A 424 45.73 -6.83 -30.87
N ASN A 425 46.73 -7.69 -31.11
CA ASN A 425 46.51 -9.09 -31.47
C ASN A 425 45.88 -9.88 -30.31
N ASN A 426 46.35 -9.67 -29.08
CA ASN A 426 45.81 -10.32 -27.88
C ASN A 426 44.36 -9.89 -27.62
N LEU A 427 44.06 -8.58 -27.67
CA LEU A 427 42.69 -8.06 -27.52
C LEU A 427 41.74 -8.64 -28.58
N LYS A 428 42.21 -8.85 -29.82
CA LYS A 428 41.40 -9.50 -30.86
C LYS A 428 41.09 -10.96 -30.52
N ALA A 429 42.09 -11.74 -30.09
CA ALA A 429 41.91 -13.14 -29.70
C ALA A 429 40.99 -13.29 -28.47
N ASP A 430 41.13 -12.39 -27.48
CA ASP A 430 40.24 -12.37 -26.31
C ASP A 430 38.80 -12.01 -26.68
N ASN A 431 38.58 -11.02 -27.55
CA ASN A 431 37.26 -10.67 -28.07
C ASN A 431 36.60 -11.83 -28.82
N GLU A 432 37.33 -12.54 -29.69
CA GLU A 432 36.83 -13.73 -30.40
C GLU A 432 36.43 -14.85 -29.41
N LYS A 433 37.20 -15.03 -28.34
CA LYS A 433 36.92 -16.03 -27.29
C LYS A 433 35.73 -15.65 -26.40
N ILE A 434 35.61 -14.39 -26.01
CA ILE A 434 34.47 -13.85 -25.25
C ILE A 434 33.18 -14.01 -26.08
N LEU A 435 33.20 -13.60 -27.35
CA LEU A 435 32.05 -13.71 -28.26
C LEU A 435 31.62 -15.18 -28.46
N LYS A 436 32.58 -16.11 -28.59
CA LYS A 436 32.28 -17.54 -28.67
C LYS A 436 31.60 -18.07 -27.39
N ASN A 437 32.08 -17.66 -26.22
CA ASN A 437 31.48 -18.05 -24.94
C ASN A 437 30.06 -17.47 -24.78
N ALA A 438 29.86 -16.19 -25.07
CA ALA A 438 28.56 -15.53 -25.05
C ALA A 438 27.54 -16.25 -25.95
N ASN A 439 27.92 -16.61 -27.17
CA ASN A 439 27.05 -17.34 -28.09
C ASN A 439 26.65 -18.73 -27.58
N GLU A 440 27.56 -19.46 -26.92
CA GLU A 440 27.23 -20.75 -26.32
C GLU A 440 26.30 -20.58 -25.10
N ILE A 441 26.50 -19.58 -24.25
CA ILE A 441 25.63 -19.33 -23.10
C ILE A 441 24.23 -18.90 -23.57
N LYS A 442 24.11 -18.10 -24.63
CA LYS A 442 22.82 -17.80 -25.31
C LYS A 442 22.13 -19.04 -25.83
N ARG A 443 22.88 -20.00 -26.38
CA ARG A 443 22.33 -21.31 -26.80
C ARG A 443 21.80 -22.11 -25.62
N GLN A 444 22.49 -22.09 -24.46
CA GLN A 444 22.01 -22.76 -23.24
C GLN A 444 20.76 -22.07 -22.66
N SER A 445 20.70 -20.73 -22.70
CA SER A 445 19.48 -19.97 -22.33
C SER A 445 18.27 -20.40 -23.18
N GLN A 446 18.42 -20.45 -24.51
CA GLN A 446 17.34 -20.88 -25.42
C GLN A 446 16.85 -22.30 -25.14
N LEU A 447 17.75 -23.23 -24.83
CA LEU A 447 17.39 -24.60 -24.44
C LEU A 447 16.64 -24.64 -23.10
N ALA A 448 17.03 -23.82 -22.13
CA ALA A 448 16.35 -23.69 -20.85
C ALA A 448 14.94 -23.05 -21.00
N TYR A 449 14.78 -22.04 -21.85
CA TYR A 449 13.46 -21.49 -22.20
C TYR A 449 12.55 -22.52 -22.88
N LEU A 450 13.07 -23.30 -23.83
CA LEU A 450 12.31 -24.38 -24.46
C LEU A 450 11.88 -25.42 -23.41
N LYS A 451 12.77 -25.77 -22.48
CA LYS A 451 12.47 -26.71 -21.40
C LYS A 451 11.41 -26.19 -20.43
N ALA A 452 11.46 -24.90 -20.10
CA ALA A 452 10.44 -24.24 -19.29
C ALA A 452 9.07 -24.34 -19.96
N LYS A 453 9.00 -24.03 -21.26
CA LYS A 453 7.79 -24.11 -22.06
C LYS A 453 7.20 -25.53 -22.09
N GLU A 454 8.00 -26.53 -22.45
CA GLU A 454 7.55 -27.95 -22.47
C GLU A 454 7.01 -28.42 -21.11
N THR A 455 7.65 -27.99 -20.02
CA THR A 455 7.26 -28.42 -18.67
C THR A 455 5.96 -27.73 -18.24
N ASN A 456 5.78 -26.45 -18.59
CA ASN A 456 4.52 -25.73 -18.38
C ASN A 456 3.36 -26.30 -19.23
N GLU A 457 3.61 -26.71 -20.47
CA GLU A 457 2.60 -27.38 -21.30
C GLU A 457 2.10 -28.68 -20.64
N LYS A 458 3.01 -29.46 -20.01
CA LYS A 458 2.63 -30.65 -19.22
C LYS A 458 1.85 -30.31 -17.95
N ALA A 459 2.22 -29.25 -17.24
CA ALA A 459 1.46 -28.76 -16.09
C ALA A 459 0.02 -28.41 -16.49
N ASN A 460 -0.15 -27.71 -17.61
CA ASN A 460 -1.47 -27.34 -18.13
C ASN A 460 -2.28 -28.54 -18.65
N GLN A 461 -1.63 -29.56 -19.22
CA GLN A 461 -2.29 -30.83 -19.54
C GLN A 461 -2.82 -31.52 -18.28
N LYS A 462 -2.03 -31.59 -17.21
CA LYS A 462 -2.45 -32.18 -15.91
C LYS A 462 -3.62 -31.43 -15.27
N ARG A 463 -3.62 -30.09 -15.34
CA ARG A 463 -4.77 -29.25 -14.94
C ARG A 463 -6.04 -29.57 -15.74
N LYS A 464 -5.90 -29.78 -17.06
CA LYS A 464 -7.02 -30.15 -17.93
C LYS A 464 -7.58 -31.53 -17.58
N GLU A 465 -6.73 -32.53 -17.39
CA GLU A 465 -7.11 -33.88 -16.95
C GLU A 465 -7.85 -33.84 -15.58
N ALA A 466 -7.36 -33.02 -14.64
CA ALA A 466 -8.01 -32.79 -13.35
C ALA A 466 -9.40 -32.13 -13.50
N TYR A 467 -9.54 -31.13 -14.37
CA TYR A 467 -10.82 -30.47 -14.64
C TYR A 467 -11.84 -31.44 -15.27
N GLU A 468 -11.41 -32.25 -16.25
CA GLU A 468 -12.26 -33.26 -16.89
C GLU A 468 -12.71 -34.36 -15.92
N LYS A 469 -11.86 -34.79 -14.98
CA LYS A 469 -12.25 -35.71 -13.89
C LYS A 469 -13.19 -35.05 -12.88
N ASN A 470 -12.93 -33.82 -12.47
CA ASN A 470 -13.79 -33.07 -11.53
C ASN A 470 -15.20 -32.84 -12.10
N ALA A 471 -15.34 -32.69 -13.42
CA ALA A 471 -16.65 -32.61 -14.07
C ALA A 471 -17.48 -33.90 -13.89
N LYS A 472 -16.84 -35.09 -13.86
CA LYS A 472 -17.53 -36.39 -13.70
C LYS A 472 -18.12 -36.57 -12.29
N ILE A 473 -17.49 -35.99 -11.26
CA ILE A 473 -17.97 -36.03 -9.87
C ILE A 473 -19.42 -35.51 -9.77
N LYS A 474 -19.79 -34.50 -10.57
CA LYS A 474 -21.16 -33.94 -10.60
C LYS A 474 -22.23 -34.91 -11.12
N THR A 475 -21.82 -36.00 -11.77
CA THR A 475 -22.70 -37.02 -12.35
C THR A 475 -22.60 -38.38 -11.66
N THR A 476 -21.65 -38.56 -10.73
CA THR A 476 -21.45 -39.81 -9.99
C THR A 476 -22.40 -39.88 -8.79
N THR A 477 -23.23 -40.93 -8.74
CA THR A 477 -24.16 -41.18 -7.63
C THR A 477 -23.59 -42.07 -6.51
N ASP A 478 -22.50 -42.79 -6.78
CA ASP A 478 -21.80 -43.59 -5.77
C ASP A 478 -20.83 -42.70 -4.97
N ALA A 479 -20.99 -42.69 -3.65
CA ALA A 479 -20.20 -41.83 -2.76
C ALA A 479 -18.72 -42.28 -2.63
N VAL A 480 -18.42 -43.57 -2.80
CA VAL A 480 -17.07 -44.11 -2.75
C VAL A 480 -16.33 -43.80 -4.05
N GLU A 481 -16.99 -44.01 -5.19
CA GLU A 481 -16.44 -43.64 -6.51
C GLU A 481 -16.18 -42.13 -6.60
N ALA A 482 -17.13 -41.30 -6.13
CA ALA A 482 -16.97 -39.85 -6.10
C ALA A 482 -15.77 -39.40 -5.24
N GLU A 483 -15.51 -40.06 -4.10
CA GLU A 483 -14.36 -39.75 -3.25
C GLU A 483 -13.03 -40.20 -3.87
N GLN A 484 -13.01 -41.36 -4.53
CA GLN A 484 -11.82 -41.80 -5.28
C GLN A 484 -11.46 -40.83 -6.40
N ILE A 485 -12.45 -40.34 -7.16
CA ILE A 485 -12.22 -39.34 -8.23
C ILE A 485 -11.67 -38.03 -7.65
N LYS A 486 -12.12 -37.59 -6.46
CA LYS A 486 -11.53 -36.40 -5.78
C LYS A 486 -10.05 -36.60 -5.45
N GLN A 487 -9.65 -37.77 -4.96
CA GLN A 487 -8.26 -38.08 -4.64
C GLN A 487 -7.38 -38.04 -5.91
N GLU A 488 -7.86 -38.60 -7.02
CA GLU A 488 -7.17 -38.52 -8.32
C GLU A 488 -7.07 -37.09 -8.85
N VAL A 489 -8.12 -36.27 -8.69
CA VAL A 489 -8.10 -34.83 -9.05
C VAL A 489 -7.07 -34.08 -8.21
N TYR A 490 -7.02 -34.32 -6.90
CA TYR A 490 -6.05 -33.71 -5.99
C TYR A 490 -4.61 -34.10 -6.38
N GLN A 491 -4.35 -35.36 -6.69
CA GLN A 491 -3.04 -35.82 -7.16
C GLN A 491 -2.63 -35.13 -8.47
N LEU A 492 -3.52 -35.04 -9.47
CA LEU A 492 -3.21 -34.38 -10.74
C LEU A 492 -2.94 -32.88 -10.60
N ILE A 493 -3.60 -32.20 -9.66
CA ILE A 493 -3.32 -30.79 -9.33
C ILE A 493 -1.92 -30.66 -8.71
N ASN A 494 -1.57 -31.51 -7.72
CA ASN A 494 -0.23 -31.50 -7.11
C ASN A 494 0.88 -31.79 -8.14
N GLU A 495 0.66 -32.75 -9.06
CA GLU A 495 1.57 -33.03 -10.18
C GLU A 495 1.72 -31.82 -11.12
N ALA A 496 0.64 -31.10 -11.39
CA ALA A 496 0.68 -29.89 -12.22
C ALA A 496 1.46 -28.74 -11.54
N GLU A 497 1.25 -28.50 -10.25
CA GLU A 497 1.99 -27.48 -9.50
C GLU A 497 3.49 -27.78 -9.42
N GLU A 498 3.87 -29.06 -9.29
CA GLU A 498 5.26 -29.46 -9.28
C GLU A 498 5.93 -29.24 -10.65
N LEU A 499 5.24 -29.57 -11.74
CA LEU A 499 5.70 -29.25 -13.09
C LEU A 499 5.79 -27.73 -13.33
N GLU A 500 4.88 -26.93 -12.79
CA GLU A 500 4.94 -25.47 -12.87
C GLU A 500 6.13 -24.90 -12.11
N ARG A 501 6.42 -25.39 -10.89
CA ARG A 501 7.64 -25.02 -10.14
C ARG A 501 8.92 -25.34 -10.93
N GLN A 502 8.96 -26.49 -11.59
CA GLN A 502 10.09 -26.89 -12.45
C GLN A 502 10.19 -26.00 -13.70
N ALA A 503 9.06 -25.61 -14.31
CA ALA A 503 9.02 -24.69 -15.45
C ALA A 503 9.53 -23.29 -15.08
N ILE A 504 9.07 -22.73 -13.95
CA ILE A 504 9.54 -21.45 -13.41
C ILE A 504 11.04 -21.51 -13.12
N THR A 505 11.53 -22.61 -12.54
CA THR A 505 12.97 -22.80 -12.27
C THR A 505 13.79 -22.80 -13.57
N ALA A 506 13.35 -23.54 -14.59
CA ALA A 506 14.02 -23.54 -15.90
C ALA A 506 13.98 -22.17 -16.58
N TYR A 507 12.89 -21.41 -16.40
CA TYR A 507 12.76 -20.04 -16.90
C TYR A 507 13.74 -19.07 -16.22
N HIS A 508 13.90 -19.14 -14.90
CA HIS A 508 14.91 -18.34 -14.19
C HIS A 508 16.34 -18.72 -14.59
N VAL A 509 16.65 -20.00 -14.81
CA VAL A 509 17.95 -20.44 -15.34
C VAL A 509 18.19 -19.86 -16.74
N ALA A 510 17.17 -19.84 -17.59
CA ALA A 510 17.25 -19.24 -18.93
C ALA A 510 17.56 -17.74 -18.88
N GLN A 511 16.86 -16.99 -18.00
CA GLN A 511 17.09 -15.56 -17.77
C GLN A 511 18.49 -15.28 -17.21
N ASN A 512 18.98 -16.11 -16.28
CA ASN A 512 20.33 -15.96 -15.73
C ASN A 512 21.41 -16.18 -16.80
N PHE A 513 21.27 -17.20 -17.65
CA PHE A 513 22.18 -17.39 -18.78
C PHE A 513 22.09 -16.25 -19.80
N GLU A 514 20.91 -15.71 -20.07
CA GLU A 514 20.73 -14.55 -20.95
C GLU A 514 21.42 -13.28 -20.40
N GLN A 515 21.40 -13.06 -19.08
CA GLN A 515 22.11 -11.94 -18.44
C GLN A 515 23.63 -12.08 -18.41
N ILE A 516 24.16 -13.31 -18.44
CA ILE A 516 25.61 -13.58 -18.41
C ILE A 516 26.25 -13.37 -19.81
N ALA A 517 25.47 -13.28 -20.88
CA ALA A 517 25.90 -13.49 -22.27
C ALA A 517 25.68 -12.32 -23.24
#